data_AF-A0A1S0TFI3-F1
#
_entry.id   AF-A0A1S0TFI3-F1
#
_cell.length_a   1.000
_cell.length_b   1.000
_cell.length_c   1.000
_cell.angle_alpha   90.00
_cell.angle_beta   90.00
_cell.angle_gamma   90.00
#
_symmetry.space_group_name_H-M   'P 1'
#
loop_
_entity.id
_entity.type
_entity.pdbx_description
1 polymer ?
#
loop_
_entity_poly.entity_id
_entity_poly.type
_entity_poly.pdbx_seq_one_letter_code
_entity_poly.pdbx_strand_id
1 'polypeptide(L)'
;VGPLRDLKYSSERLELVEADLECADHWPRAVEECTYIMHIASPWPIVADEATIKIAKNGTLNVLKAAAQCSTIQKIVLTSSTAAINGNSQ
;
A
#
# COMPACT_ATOMS: atom_id res chain seq x y z
N VAL A 1 -11.88 -7.68 10.03
CA VAL A 1 -12.51 -6.52 9.34
C VAL A 1 -13.72 -5.89 10.05
N GLY A 2 -14.21 -6.44 11.17
CA GLY A 2 -15.38 -5.92 11.91
C GLY A 2 -15.33 -4.42 12.24
N PRO A 3 -14.28 -3.93 12.93
CA PRO A 3 -14.19 -2.50 13.28
C PRO A 3 -14.27 -1.53 12.10
N LEU A 4 -13.82 -1.94 10.90
CA LEU A 4 -13.93 -1.12 9.69
C LEU A 4 -15.36 -1.07 9.17
N ARG A 5 -16.10 -2.18 9.28
CA ARG A 5 -17.51 -2.27 8.89
C ARG A 5 -18.43 -1.53 9.85
N ASP A 6 -18.03 -1.37 11.11
CA ASP A 6 -18.81 -0.64 12.12
C ASP A 6 -18.68 0.89 12.00
N LEU A 7 -17.79 1.40 11.12
CA LEU A 7 -17.65 2.83 10.88
C LEU A 7 -18.94 3.42 10.29
N LYS A 8 -19.27 4.65 10.71
CA LYS A 8 -20.41 5.39 10.16
C LYS A 8 -20.25 5.53 8.64
N TYR A 9 -21.30 5.16 7.89
CA TYR A 9 -21.36 5.17 6.42
C TYR A 9 -20.46 4.14 5.70
N SER A 10 -19.95 3.13 6.39
CA SER A 10 -19.12 2.08 5.79
C SER A 10 -19.80 1.39 4.60
N SER A 11 -21.11 1.14 4.68
CA SER A 11 -21.88 0.48 3.61
C SER A 11 -21.96 1.27 2.29
N GLU A 12 -21.74 2.59 2.34
CA GLU A 12 -21.85 3.48 1.17
C GLU A 12 -20.49 3.98 0.68
N ARG A 13 -19.49 4.07 1.58
CA ARG A 13 -18.22 4.77 1.32
C ARG A 13 -16.97 3.93 1.57
N LEU A 14 -17.12 2.65 1.92
CA LEU A 14 -16.01 1.75 2.17
C LEU A 14 -16.18 0.47 1.36
N GLU A 15 -15.25 0.25 0.44
CA GLU A 15 -15.03 -1.05 -0.17
C GLU A 15 -13.79 -1.70 0.47
N LEU A 16 -13.87 -3.00 0.73
CA LEU A 16 -12.75 -3.78 1.23
C LEU A 16 -12.32 -4.77 0.15
N VAL A 17 -11.07 -4.64 -0.28
CA VAL A 17 -10.45 -5.50 -1.28
C VAL A 17 -9.33 -6.30 -0.62
N GLU A 18 -9.24 -7.58 -0.93
CA GLU A 18 -8.11 -8.42 -0.52
C GLU A 18 -6.95 -8.23 -1.50
N ALA A 19 -5.78 -7.91 -0.98
CA ALA A 19 -4.56 -7.73 -1.76
C ALA A 19 -3.34 -8.12 -0.93
N ASP A 20 -2.29 -8.57 -1.62
CA ASP A 20 -1.01 -8.95 -1.03
C ASP A 20 0.08 -8.12 -1.72
N LEU A 21 0.96 -7.50 -0.92
CA LEU A 21 2.11 -6.74 -1.42
C LEU A 21 2.99 -7.58 -2.34
N GLU A 22 3.12 -8.88 -2.07
CA GLU A 22 4.00 -9.75 -2.84
C GLU A 22 3.32 -10.31 -4.11
N CYS A 23 1.99 -10.21 -4.22
CA CYS A 23 1.24 -10.69 -5.38
C CYS A 23 0.91 -9.54 -6.35
N ALA A 24 1.65 -9.45 -7.45
CA ALA A 24 1.47 -8.39 -8.45
C ALA A 24 0.05 -8.38 -9.08
N ASP A 25 -0.56 -9.56 -9.24
CA ASP A 25 -1.84 -9.72 -9.92
C ASP A 25 -3.04 -9.19 -9.13
N HIS A 26 -2.88 -8.95 -7.82
CA HIS A 26 -3.94 -8.40 -6.97
C HIS A 26 -4.16 -6.90 -7.23
N TRP A 27 -3.15 -6.18 -7.71
CA TRP A 27 -3.15 -4.72 -7.74
C TRP A 27 -3.98 -4.07 -8.85
N PRO A 28 -4.03 -4.58 -10.10
CA PRO A 28 -4.83 -3.95 -11.16
C PRO A 28 -6.29 -3.74 -10.77
N ARG A 29 -6.93 -4.76 -10.18
CA ARG A 29 -8.30 -4.66 -9.67
C ARG A 29 -8.41 -3.74 -8.45
N ALA A 30 -7.43 -3.78 -7.55
CA ALA A 30 -7.48 -2.96 -6.33
C ALA A 30 -7.37 -1.46 -6.59
N VAL A 31 -6.74 -1.04 -7.69
CA VAL A 31 -6.57 0.37 -8.07
C VAL A 31 -7.53 0.82 -9.18
N GLU A 32 -8.35 -0.09 -9.69
CA GLU A 32 -9.34 0.21 -10.73
C GLU A 32 -10.29 1.32 -10.25
N GLU A 33 -10.63 2.24 -11.15
CA GLU A 33 -11.50 3.42 -10.90
C GLU A 33 -11.06 4.38 -9.77
N CYS A 34 -9.94 4.12 -9.11
CA CYS A 34 -9.39 5.02 -8.11
C CYS A 34 -8.88 6.31 -8.79
N THR A 35 -9.02 7.43 -8.08
CA THR A 35 -8.45 8.73 -8.51
C THR A 35 -7.13 9.05 -7.78
N TYR A 36 -7.00 8.61 -6.53
CA TYR A 36 -5.84 8.86 -5.68
C TYR A 36 -5.46 7.59 -4.92
N ILE A 37 -4.17 7.43 -4.64
CA ILE A 37 -3.65 6.32 -3.82
C ILE A 37 -2.91 6.87 -2.61
N MET A 38 -3.24 6.33 -1.43
CA MET A 38 -2.46 6.51 -0.20
C MET A 38 -1.77 5.17 0.11
N HIS A 39 -0.50 5.03 -0.29
CA HIS A 39 0.27 3.82 -0.04
C HIS A 39 0.86 3.87 1.37
N ILE A 40 0.24 3.11 2.27
CA ILE A 40 0.62 3.01 3.70
C ILE A 40 1.19 1.61 4.00
N ALA A 41 0.83 0.61 3.20
CA ALA A 41 1.20 -0.78 3.42
C ALA A 41 2.71 -1.00 3.22
N SER A 42 3.41 -1.36 4.29
CA SER A 42 4.81 -1.79 4.29
C SER A 42 5.02 -2.76 5.45
N PRO A 43 5.89 -3.78 5.32
CA PRO A 43 6.37 -4.49 6.49
C PRO A 43 7.09 -3.50 7.42
N TRP A 44 6.87 -3.64 8.73
CA TRP A 44 7.46 -2.78 9.76
C TRP A 44 7.89 -3.61 10.98
N PRO A 45 8.99 -4.37 10.89
CA PRO A 45 9.56 -5.07 12.04
C PRO A 45 10.36 -4.10 12.93
N ILE A 46 10.70 -4.55 14.14
CA ILE A 46 11.61 -3.80 15.04
C ILE A 46 13.01 -3.70 14.43
N VAL A 47 13.50 -4.80 13.83
CA VAL A 47 14.77 -4.85 13.10
C VAL A 47 14.46 -5.29 11.68
N ALA A 48 14.79 -4.45 10.70
CA ALA A 48 14.62 -4.78 9.30
C ALA A 48 15.79 -5.60 8.77
N ASP A 49 15.48 -6.61 7.98
CA ASP A 49 16.44 -7.42 7.23
C ASP A 49 16.26 -7.22 5.71
N GLU A 50 17.10 -7.90 4.91
CA GLU A 50 16.99 -7.84 3.45
C GLU A 50 15.63 -8.30 2.94
N ALA A 51 15.00 -9.28 3.58
CA ALA A 51 13.67 -9.76 3.20
C ALA A 51 12.62 -8.66 3.38
N THR A 52 12.65 -7.96 4.53
CA THR A 52 11.79 -6.81 4.83
C THR A 52 11.95 -5.72 3.78
N ILE A 53 13.20 -5.35 3.45
CA ILE A 53 13.51 -4.34 2.43
C ILE A 53 12.98 -4.77 1.06
N LYS A 54 13.17 -6.05 0.70
CA LYS A 54 12.70 -6.62 -0.56
C LYS A 54 11.18 -6.57 -0.67
N ILE A 55 10.45 -6.95 0.38
CA ILE A 55 8.97 -6.90 0.42
C ILE A 55 8.48 -5.46 0.32
N ALA A 56 9.04 -4.53 1.12
CA ALA A 56 8.65 -3.12 1.07
C ALA A 56 8.87 -2.51 -0.31
N LYS A 57 10.04 -2.77 -0.91
CA LYS A 57 10.40 -2.29 -2.25
C LYS A 57 9.51 -2.90 -3.33
N ASN A 58 9.41 -4.22 -3.39
CA ASN A 58 8.68 -4.91 -4.44
C ASN A 58 7.18 -4.68 -4.33
N GLY A 59 6.63 -4.67 -3.11
CA GLY A 59 5.24 -4.34 -2.87
C GLY A 59 4.88 -2.93 -3.32
N THR A 60 5.72 -1.94 -2.99
CA THR A 60 5.53 -0.57 -3.49
C THR A 60 5.59 -0.53 -5.03
N LEU A 61 6.53 -1.24 -5.65
CA LEU A 61 6.61 -1.31 -7.11
C LEU A 61 5.39 -1.97 -7.75
N ASN A 62 4.78 -2.97 -7.13
CA ASN A 62 3.57 -3.62 -7.63
C ASN A 62 2.40 -2.62 -7.68
N VAL A 63 2.18 -1.85 -6.60
CA VAL A 63 1.17 -0.79 -6.56
C VAL A 63 1.43 0.28 -7.62
N LEU A 64 2.67 0.78 -7.71
CA LEU A 64 3.03 1.84 -8.65
C LEU A 64 2.89 1.40 -10.12
N LYS A 65 3.23 0.15 -10.44
CA LYS A 65 3.07 -0.40 -11.79
C LYS A 65 1.60 -0.53 -12.18
N ALA A 66 0.75 -1.02 -11.28
CA ALA A 66 -0.68 -1.08 -11.53
C ALA A 66 -1.27 0.33 -11.71
N ALA A 67 -0.92 1.25 -10.81
CA ALA A 67 -1.38 2.64 -10.89
C ALA A 67 -0.95 3.34 -12.19
N ALA A 68 0.27 3.08 -12.69
CA ALA A 68 0.76 3.63 -13.95
C ALA A 68 -0.01 3.15 -15.19
N GLN A 69 -0.72 2.02 -15.10
CA GLN A 69 -1.58 1.50 -16.16
C GLN A 69 -3.01 2.08 -16.09
N CYS A 70 -3.37 2.77 -15.01
CA CYS A 70 -4.70 3.34 -14.79
C CYS A 70 -4.71 4.84 -15.11
N SER A 71 -5.47 5.24 -16.14
CA SER A 71 -5.58 6.64 -16.57
C SER A 71 -6.31 7.55 -15.59
N THR A 72 -7.07 6.97 -14.64
CA THR A 72 -7.84 7.72 -13.63
C THR A 72 -6.98 8.22 -12.47
N ILE A 73 -5.79 7.65 -12.25
CA ILE A 73 -4.92 7.98 -11.13
C ILE A 73 -4.23 9.32 -11.38
N GLN A 74 -4.44 10.28 -10.48
CA GLN A 74 -3.90 11.63 -10.58
C GLN A 74 -2.79 11.90 -9.56
N LYS A 75 -2.77 11.18 -8.43
CA LYS A 75 -1.77 11.37 -7.37
C LYS A 75 -1.58 10.10 -6.55
N ILE A 76 -0.33 9.83 -6.21
CA ILE A 76 0.06 8.79 -5.27
C ILE A 76 0.80 9.44 -4.12
N VAL A 77 0.34 9.21 -2.89
CA VAL A 77 1.01 9.59 -1.66
C VAL A 77 1.67 8.35 -1.09
N LEU A 78 3.00 8.35 -1.07
CA LEU A 78 3.80 7.28 -0.47
C LEU A 78 4.16 7.65 0.97
N THR A 79 3.73 6.82 1.92
CA THR A 79 4.11 7.01 3.32
C THR A 79 5.49 6.39 3.56
N SER A 80 6.48 7.23 3.84
CA SER A 80 7.82 6.81 4.24
C SER A 80 8.00 6.94 5.75
N SER A 81 9.15 6.52 6.26
CA SER A 81 9.52 6.63 7.67
C SER A 81 10.90 7.24 7.84
N THR A 82 11.13 7.89 8.97
CA THR A 82 12.45 8.40 9.35
C THR A 82 13.48 7.28 9.49
N ALA A 83 13.07 6.04 9.76
CA ALA A 83 13.98 4.89 9.78
C ALA A 83 14.67 4.63 8.42
N ALA A 84 14.13 5.14 7.31
CA ALA A 84 14.77 5.01 6.00
C ALA A 84 16.06 5.86 5.87
N ILE A 85 16.25 6.85 6.75
CA ILE A 85 17.41 7.76 6.71
C ILE A 85 18.22 7.76 8.01
N ASN A 86 17.65 7.25 9.10
CA ASN A 86 18.36 7.07 10.35
C ASN A 86 19.24 5.82 10.17
N GLY A 87 20.57 6.02 10.02
CA GLY A 87 21.54 4.93 9.92
C GLY A 87 21.64 4.09 11.22
N ASN A 88 22.80 3.50 11.50
CA ASN A 88 23.06 2.60 12.65
C ASN A 88 22.94 3.25 14.06
N SER A 89 22.07 4.25 14.24
CA SER A 89 21.88 5.01 15.47
C SER A 89 20.71 4.49 16.34
N GLN A 90 20.23 3.26 16.10
CA GLN A 90 19.18 2.60 16.87
C GLN A 90 19.72 1.33 17.52
#